data_AF-A0A495R7R4-F1
#
_entry.id   AF-A0A495R7R4-F1
#
_cell.length_a   1.000
_cell.length_b   1.000
_cell.length_c   1.000
_cell.angle_alpha   90.00
_cell.angle_beta   90.00
_cell.angle_gamma   90.00
#
_symmetry.space_group_name_H-M   'P 1'
#
loop_
_entity.id
_entity.type
_entity.pdbx_description
1 polymer ?
#
loop_
_entity_poly.entity_id
_entity_poly.type
_entity_poly.pdbx_seq_one_letter_code
_entity_poly.pdbx_strand_id
1 'polypeptide(L)'
;MPLQPDEVTSELPFDADAFGMTEADFNSELESYIATAAERVEDWLAVSLEPKTATETLSRPSHVDDHDLPLPRRPVQQVASVSIDTDRVSGGDVEPDDYWVEETHLELKPDANRDAWPTDRRSVTVEWTHGLEEIPEGVKKAIIRLVRARLRAITADGISSDTIMGDSISYEPEEKVVRRARGDATGYEAPSYYGGAASV
;
A
#
# COMPACT_ATOMS: atom_id res chain seq x y z
N MET A 1 -2.39 -5.49 -10.34
CA MET A 1 -2.31 -4.06 -10.72
C MET A 1 -3.46 -3.31 -10.06
N PRO A 2 -3.15 -2.25 -9.30
CA PRO A 2 -4.13 -1.54 -8.49
C PRO A 2 -5.18 -0.77 -9.31
N LEU A 3 -4.85 -0.33 -10.52
CA LEU A 3 -5.77 0.36 -11.43
C LEU A 3 -5.59 -0.17 -12.84
N GLN A 4 -6.70 -0.28 -13.58
CA GLN A 4 -6.68 -0.65 -14.99
C GLN A 4 -6.51 0.59 -15.89
N PRO A 5 -5.91 0.46 -17.09
CA PRO A 5 -5.75 1.57 -18.03
C PRO A 5 -7.06 2.28 -18.42
N ASP A 6 -8.16 1.55 -18.52
CA ASP A 6 -9.49 2.08 -18.84
C ASP A 6 -10.05 3.00 -17.74
N GLU A 7 -9.81 2.67 -16.47
CA GLU A 7 -10.16 3.53 -15.33
C GLU A 7 -9.42 4.87 -15.39
N VAL A 8 -8.16 4.86 -15.83
CA VAL A 8 -7.33 6.07 -15.91
C VAL A 8 -7.62 6.89 -17.16
N THR A 9 -7.77 6.26 -18.32
CA THR A 9 -8.00 6.95 -19.61
C THR A 9 -9.25 7.81 -19.61
N SER A 10 -10.32 7.40 -18.91
CA SER A 10 -11.54 8.22 -18.74
C SER A 10 -11.29 9.57 -18.06
N GLU A 11 -10.20 9.68 -17.30
CA GLU A 11 -9.77 10.86 -16.55
C GLU A 11 -8.61 11.59 -17.24
N LEU A 12 -8.12 11.12 -18.39
CA LEU A 12 -7.01 11.75 -19.11
C LEU A 12 -7.54 12.71 -20.18
N PRO A 13 -6.92 13.90 -20.33
CA PRO A 13 -7.23 14.80 -21.44
C PRO A 13 -6.48 14.46 -22.73
N PHE A 14 -5.78 13.31 -22.77
CA PHE A 14 -4.94 12.87 -23.88
C PHE A 14 -5.18 11.39 -24.15
N ASP A 15 -5.05 10.99 -25.41
CA ASP A 15 -5.19 9.63 -25.92
C ASP A 15 -3.93 9.22 -26.71
N ALA A 16 -3.96 8.04 -27.32
CA ALA A 16 -2.84 7.51 -28.10
C ALA A 16 -2.44 8.43 -29.28
N ASP A 17 -3.42 9.07 -29.92
CA ASP A 17 -3.20 9.99 -31.05
C ASP A 17 -2.37 11.20 -30.63
N ALA A 18 -2.58 11.73 -29.41
CA ALA A 18 -1.80 12.83 -28.86
C ALA A 18 -0.29 12.52 -28.73
N PHE A 19 0.09 11.23 -28.70
CA PHE A 19 1.47 10.77 -28.62
C PHE A 19 1.96 10.13 -29.92
N GLY A 20 1.15 10.08 -30.98
CA GLY A 20 1.48 9.41 -32.23
C GLY A 20 1.71 7.90 -32.06
N MET A 21 1.06 7.30 -31.07
CA MET A 21 1.18 5.88 -30.71
C MET A 21 -0.06 5.10 -31.15
N THR A 22 0.07 3.78 -31.23
CA THR A 22 -1.12 2.92 -31.31
C THR A 22 -1.81 2.85 -29.93
N GLU A 23 -3.11 2.56 -29.89
CA GLU A 23 -3.82 2.34 -28.62
C GLU A 23 -3.17 1.25 -27.76
N ALA A 24 -2.65 0.19 -28.40
CA ALA A 24 -1.97 -0.89 -27.70
C ALA A 24 -0.66 -0.42 -27.04
N ASP A 25 0.15 0.34 -27.77
CA ASP A 25 1.41 0.88 -27.23
C ASP A 25 1.14 1.89 -26.12
N PHE A 26 0.14 2.77 -26.31
CA PHE A 26 -0.26 3.75 -25.30
C PHE A 26 -0.76 3.08 -24.02
N ASN A 27 -1.59 2.04 -24.12
CA ASN A 27 -2.05 1.28 -22.96
C ASN A 27 -0.88 0.58 -22.24
N SER A 28 0.08 0.01 -22.98
CA SER A 28 1.27 -0.61 -22.39
C SER A 28 2.13 0.40 -21.63
N GLU A 29 2.32 1.61 -22.16
CA GLU A 29 3.03 2.69 -21.47
C GLU A 29 2.25 3.18 -20.25
N LEU A 30 0.93 3.29 -20.39
CA LEU A 30 0.03 3.71 -19.31
C LEU A 30 0.08 2.73 -18.13
N GLU A 31 0.11 1.42 -18.38
CA GLU A 31 0.32 0.40 -17.34
C GLU A 31 1.63 0.64 -16.57
N SER A 32 2.72 0.97 -17.26
CA SER A 32 4.01 1.27 -16.63
C SER A 32 3.95 2.52 -15.75
N TYR A 33 3.28 3.57 -16.23
CA TYR A 33 3.09 4.81 -15.46
C TYR A 33 2.17 4.61 -14.25
N ILE A 34 1.11 3.81 -14.39
CA ILE A 34 0.23 3.43 -13.28
C ILE A 34 1.02 2.65 -12.23
N ALA A 35 1.81 1.65 -12.64
CA ALA A 35 2.62 0.85 -11.71
C ALA A 35 3.61 1.73 -10.93
N THR A 36 4.34 2.61 -11.62
CA THR A 36 5.30 3.54 -10.99
C THR A 36 4.60 4.50 -10.01
N ALA A 37 3.44 5.03 -10.40
CA ALA A 37 2.66 5.93 -9.55
C ALA A 37 2.09 5.20 -8.33
N ALA A 38 1.64 3.96 -8.50
CA ALA A 38 1.14 3.12 -7.43
C ALA A 38 2.23 2.77 -6.41
N GLU A 39 3.43 2.35 -6.86
CA GLU A 39 4.58 2.09 -5.98
C GLU A 39 4.90 3.32 -5.13
N ARG A 40 4.90 4.49 -5.75
CA ARG A 40 5.16 5.76 -5.05
C ARG A 40 4.10 6.07 -3.99
N VAL A 41 2.84 5.70 -4.23
CA VAL A 41 1.75 5.88 -3.26
C VAL A 41 1.82 4.80 -2.17
N GLU A 42 2.15 3.56 -2.49
CA GLU A 42 2.44 2.50 -1.50
C GLU A 42 3.53 2.95 -0.51
N ASP A 43 4.60 3.57 -1.01
CA ASP A 43 5.68 4.11 -0.19
C ASP A 43 5.21 5.22 0.76
N TRP A 44 4.30 6.10 0.32
CA TRP A 44 3.76 7.16 1.17
C TRP A 44 2.88 6.62 2.28
N LEU A 45 2.08 5.61 1.96
CA LEU A 45 1.11 5.03 2.88
C LEU A 45 1.73 3.94 3.77
N ALA A 46 2.88 3.38 3.36
CA ALA A 46 3.45 2.16 3.93
C ALA A 46 2.45 0.97 3.92
N VAL A 47 1.53 0.96 2.96
CA VAL A 47 0.46 -0.04 2.77
C VAL A 47 0.59 -0.59 1.36
N SER A 48 0.32 -1.89 1.19
CA SER A 48 0.14 -2.41 -0.16
C SER A 48 -1.27 -2.14 -0.67
N LEU A 49 -1.38 -1.62 -1.89
CA LEU A 49 -2.65 -1.30 -2.55
C LEU A 49 -3.39 -2.53 -3.08
N GLU A 50 -2.77 -3.72 -2.96
CA GLU A 50 -3.38 -4.99 -3.29
C GLU A 50 -3.14 -5.98 -2.13
N PRO A 51 -4.06 -6.94 -1.91
CA PRO A 51 -3.85 -7.98 -0.93
C PRO A 51 -2.62 -8.83 -1.29
N LYS A 52 -1.67 -8.93 -0.34
CA LYS A 52 -0.47 -9.75 -0.46
C LYS A 52 -0.37 -10.70 0.73
N THR A 53 0.00 -11.95 0.46
CA THR A 53 0.28 -12.93 1.51
C THR A 53 1.74 -12.81 1.97
N ALA A 54 1.95 -12.82 3.28
CA ALA A 54 3.25 -12.85 3.91
C ALA A 54 3.31 -14.03 4.89
N THR A 55 4.47 -14.67 4.96
CA THR A 55 4.79 -15.65 5.99
C THR A 55 6.04 -15.17 6.70
N GLU A 56 5.95 -14.92 8.01
CA GLU A 56 7.09 -14.46 8.79
C GLU A 56 7.18 -15.17 10.14
N THR A 57 8.42 -15.40 10.57
CA THR A 57 8.72 -15.89 11.90
C THR A 57 9.07 -14.73 12.82
N LEU A 58 8.22 -14.53 13.82
CA LEU A 58 8.13 -13.39 14.72
C LEU A 58 8.25 -13.85 16.18
N SER A 59 8.47 -12.88 17.05
CA SER A 59 8.31 -13.01 18.49
C SER A 59 7.73 -11.72 19.02
N ARG A 60 6.92 -11.81 20.08
CA ARG A 60 6.36 -10.63 20.71
C ARG A 60 7.48 -9.72 21.24
N PRO A 61 7.48 -8.42 20.95
CA PRO A 61 8.39 -7.48 21.59
C PRO A 61 8.10 -7.38 23.10
N SER A 62 9.13 -7.40 23.94
CA SER A 62 8.97 -7.45 25.41
C SER A 62 8.31 -6.22 26.08
N HIS A 63 8.10 -5.14 25.33
CA HIS A 63 7.50 -3.89 25.81
C HIS A 63 6.03 -3.73 25.36
N VAL A 64 5.51 -4.71 24.62
CA VAL A 64 4.14 -4.78 24.12
C VAL A 64 3.29 -5.59 25.10
N ASP A 65 1.97 -5.38 25.10
CA ASP A 65 1.05 -6.16 25.93
C ASP A 65 1.28 -7.67 25.76
N ASP A 66 1.16 -8.43 26.85
CA ASP A 66 1.43 -9.87 26.87
C ASP A 66 0.50 -10.66 25.93
N HIS A 67 -0.69 -10.15 25.66
CA HIS A 67 -1.69 -10.76 24.79
C HIS A 67 -1.55 -10.36 23.31
N ASP A 68 -0.69 -9.40 22.98
CA ASP A 68 -0.59 -8.86 21.62
C ASP A 68 0.65 -9.37 20.88
N LEU A 69 0.46 -9.80 19.63
CA LEU A 69 1.53 -10.09 18.68
C LEU A 69 1.46 -9.11 17.50
N PRO A 70 2.23 -8.00 17.54
CA PRO A 70 2.26 -7.04 16.45
C PRO A 70 2.75 -7.66 15.14
N LEU A 71 2.01 -7.40 14.07
CA LEU A 71 2.37 -7.84 12.72
C LEU A 71 3.02 -6.68 11.95
N PRO A 72 4.17 -6.88 11.28
CA PRO A 72 4.90 -5.79 10.64
C PRO A 72 4.21 -5.25 9.37
N ARG A 73 3.50 -6.11 8.64
CA ARG A 73 2.81 -5.77 7.39
C ARG A 73 1.32 -5.64 7.62
N ARG A 74 0.79 -4.46 7.30
CA ARG A 74 -0.52 -3.98 7.74
C ARG A 74 -1.18 -3.17 6.61
N PRO A 75 -2.51 -3.01 6.60
CA PRO A 75 -3.47 -3.62 7.52
C PRO A 75 -3.58 -5.14 7.31
N VAL A 76 -3.84 -5.88 8.39
CA VAL A 76 -4.06 -7.32 8.37
C VAL A 76 -5.50 -7.59 7.95
N GLN A 77 -5.69 -8.44 6.94
CA GLN A 77 -7.01 -8.79 6.43
C GLN A 77 -7.45 -10.16 6.93
N GLN A 78 -6.55 -11.14 6.85
CA GLN A 78 -6.86 -12.51 7.18
C GLN A 78 -5.60 -13.24 7.61
N VAL A 79 -5.71 -14.08 8.64
CA VAL A 79 -4.65 -14.99 9.07
C VAL A 79 -4.97 -16.38 8.53
N ALA A 80 -4.02 -16.97 7.81
CA ALA A 80 -4.15 -18.31 7.24
C ALA A 80 -3.66 -19.38 8.23
N SER A 81 -2.54 -19.12 8.90
CA SER A 81 -2.00 -20.03 9.90
C SER A 81 -1.15 -19.31 10.94
N VAL A 82 -1.16 -19.85 12.16
CA VAL A 82 -0.23 -19.50 13.24
C VAL A 82 0.32 -20.80 13.80
N SER A 83 1.62 -20.85 14.04
CA SER A 83 2.26 -21.99 14.70
C SER A 83 3.37 -21.51 15.63
N ILE A 84 3.42 -22.10 16.82
CA ILE A 84 4.46 -21.84 17.81
C ILE A 84 5.44 -23.00 17.87
N ASP A 85 6.73 -22.70 17.78
CA ASP A 85 7.81 -23.65 18.04
C ASP A 85 7.90 -23.95 19.56
N THR A 86 7.07 -24.89 20.02
CA THR A 86 6.95 -25.31 21.43
C THR A 86 8.20 -25.99 21.99
N ASP A 87 9.13 -26.45 21.13
CA ASP A 87 10.43 -26.93 21.58
C ASP A 87 11.34 -25.78 22.05
N ARG A 88 11.11 -24.56 21.56
CA ARG A 88 11.89 -23.36 21.90
C ARG A 88 11.31 -22.51 23.01
N VAL A 89 10.01 -22.60 23.24
CA VAL A 89 9.27 -21.80 24.22
C VAL A 89 8.25 -22.65 24.96
N SER A 90 8.16 -22.46 26.28
CA SER A 90 7.17 -23.17 27.10
C SER A 90 5.75 -22.68 26.80
N GLY A 91 4.79 -23.59 26.77
CA GLY A 91 3.36 -23.32 26.55
C GLY A 91 2.77 -24.24 25.48
N GLY A 92 1.44 -24.23 25.35
CA GLY A 92 0.76 -24.87 24.24
C GLY A 92 0.92 -24.10 22.93
N ASP A 93 0.58 -24.76 21.83
CA ASP A 93 0.33 -24.09 20.56
C ASP A 93 -1.00 -23.30 20.65
N VAL A 94 -1.34 -22.56 19.60
CA VAL A 94 -2.59 -21.80 19.49
C VAL A 94 -3.43 -22.29 18.31
N GLU A 95 -4.72 -22.40 18.50
CA GLU A 95 -5.69 -22.66 17.43
C GLU A 95 -6.27 -21.33 16.90
N PRO A 96 -6.86 -21.30 15.70
CA PRO A 96 -7.50 -20.09 15.16
C PRO A 96 -8.57 -19.48 16.09
N ASP A 97 -9.19 -20.30 16.94
CA ASP A 97 -10.18 -19.84 17.91
C ASP A 97 -9.56 -19.24 19.19
N ASP A 98 -8.24 -19.31 19.37
CA ASP A 98 -7.54 -18.79 20.57
C ASP A 98 -7.15 -17.31 20.46
N TYR A 99 -7.36 -16.66 19.31
CA TYR A 99 -7.00 -15.24 19.10
C TYR A 99 -8.04 -14.46 18.30
N TRP A 100 -8.04 -13.14 18.47
CA TRP A 100 -8.69 -12.19 17.58
C TRP A 100 -7.68 -11.67 16.57
N VAL A 101 -8.15 -11.46 15.33
CA VAL A 101 -7.36 -10.86 14.26
C VAL A 101 -7.70 -9.38 14.23
N GLU A 102 -6.76 -8.56 14.70
CA GLU A 102 -6.86 -7.11 14.64
C GLU A 102 -6.08 -6.57 13.44
N GLU A 103 -6.40 -5.34 13.03
CA GLU A 103 -5.81 -4.72 11.84
C GLU A 103 -4.28 -4.59 11.90
N THR A 104 -3.70 -4.61 13.11
CA THR A 104 -2.28 -4.39 13.37
C THR A 104 -1.55 -5.54 14.07
N HIS A 105 -2.29 -6.47 14.68
CA HIS A 105 -1.74 -7.49 15.57
C HIS A 105 -2.70 -8.68 15.72
N LEU A 106 -2.24 -9.74 16.40
CA LEU A 106 -3.10 -10.80 16.90
C LEU A 106 -3.23 -10.65 18.41
N GLU A 107 -4.45 -10.62 18.93
CA GLU A 107 -4.73 -10.53 20.36
C GLU A 107 -5.16 -11.92 20.87
N LEU A 108 -4.48 -12.46 21.88
CA LEU A 108 -4.89 -13.72 22.53
C LEU A 108 -6.19 -13.52 23.30
N LYS A 109 -7.11 -14.46 23.14
CA LYS A 109 -8.34 -14.47 23.92
C LYS A 109 -8.04 -14.87 25.38
N PRO A 110 -8.84 -14.40 26.35
CA PRO A 110 -8.65 -14.74 27.77
C PRO A 110 -8.76 -16.24 28.08
N ASP A 111 -9.44 -17.01 27.23
CA ASP A 111 -9.66 -18.46 27.36
C ASP A 111 -8.74 -19.31 26.48
N ALA A 112 -7.78 -18.68 25.79
CA ALA A 112 -6.77 -19.39 25.02
C ALA A 112 -5.98 -20.38 25.88
N ASN A 113 -5.47 -21.44 25.25
CA ASN A 113 -4.64 -22.44 25.94
C ASN A 113 -3.29 -21.90 26.46
N ARG A 114 -3.01 -20.61 26.28
CA ARG A 114 -1.76 -19.94 26.62
C ARG A 114 -2.02 -18.51 27.12
N ASP A 115 -1.30 -18.13 28.17
CA ASP A 115 -1.52 -16.84 28.85
C ASP A 115 -0.88 -15.62 28.17
N ALA A 116 0.12 -15.78 27.30
CA ALA A 116 0.84 -14.64 26.69
C ALA A 116 1.63 -15.05 25.45
N TRP A 117 1.76 -14.23 24.40
CA TRP A 117 2.61 -14.58 23.25
C TRP A 117 4.10 -14.68 23.63
N PRO A 118 4.87 -15.61 23.03
CA PRO A 118 6.28 -15.77 23.34
C PRO A 118 7.12 -14.56 22.91
N THR A 119 8.02 -14.10 23.79
CA THR A 119 8.94 -12.98 23.50
C THR A 119 10.24 -13.41 22.84
N ASP A 120 10.55 -14.71 22.88
CA ASP A 120 11.89 -15.20 22.62
C ASP A 120 12.02 -15.88 21.24
N ARG A 121 13.23 -15.77 20.67
CA ARG A 121 13.79 -16.62 19.61
C ARG A 121 13.02 -16.68 18.29
N ARG A 122 12.16 -15.72 17.95
CA ARG A 122 11.29 -15.78 16.76
C ARG A 122 10.62 -17.15 16.69
N SER A 123 9.79 -17.44 17.69
CA SER A 123 9.18 -18.75 17.90
C SER A 123 7.77 -18.86 17.33
N VAL A 124 7.19 -17.77 16.82
CA VAL A 124 5.85 -17.77 16.23
C VAL A 124 5.97 -17.60 14.73
N THR A 125 5.47 -18.54 13.94
CA THR A 125 5.34 -18.38 12.49
C THR A 125 3.90 -18.04 12.17
N VAL A 126 3.70 -16.93 11.46
CA VAL A 126 2.38 -16.46 11.04
C VAL A 126 2.37 -16.35 9.53
N GLU A 127 1.31 -16.86 8.91
CA GLU A 127 0.96 -16.62 7.52
C GLU A 127 -0.32 -15.79 7.46
N TRP A 128 -0.27 -14.63 6.81
CA TRP A 128 -1.41 -13.72 6.74
C TRP A 128 -1.44 -12.92 5.43
N THR A 129 -2.64 -12.51 5.06
CA THR A 129 -2.90 -11.57 3.97
C THR A 129 -2.97 -10.16 4.54
N HIS A 130 -2.27 -9.22 3.91
CA HIS A 130 -2.23 -7.82 4.28
C HIS A 130 -2.40 -6.89 3.08
N GLY A 131 -2.68 -5.61 3.32
CA GLY A 131 -2.94 -4.62 2.27
C GLY A 131 -4.41 -4.25 2.18
N LEU A 132 -4.75 -3.40 1.22
CA LEU A 132 -6.13 -2.95 1.00
C LEU A 132 -6.90 -3.98 0.17
N GLU A 133 -8.11 -4.33 0.61
CA GLU A 133 -9.04 -5.17 -0.17
C GLU A 133 -9.59 -4.39 -1.38
N GLU A 134 -9.93 -3.12 -1.16
CA GLU A 134 -10.36 -2.18 -2.20
C GLU A 134 -9.57 -0.88 -2.08
N ILE A 135 -9.20 -0.30 -3.22
CA ILE A 135 -8.47 0.96 -3.26
C ILE A 135 -9.42 2.14 -3.04
N PRO A 136 -9.22 2.94 -1.98
CA PRO A 136 -10.04 4.11 -1.72
C PRO A 136 -9.93 5.15 -2.83
N GLU A 137 -11.03 5.86 -3.08
CA GLU A 137 -11.12 6.88 -4.13
C GLU A 137 -10.04 7.97 -4.03
N GLY A 138 -9.63 8.35 -2.82
CA GLY A 138 -8.53 9.30 -2.61
C GLY A 138 -7.18 8.79 -3.12
N VAL A 139 -6.90 7.50 -2.90
CA VAL A 139 -5.70 6.82 -3.39
C VAL A 139 -5.75 6.69 -4.91
N LYS A 140 -6.91 6.34 -5.49
CA LYS A 140 -7.10 6.32 -6.95
C LYS A 140 -6.79 7.68 -7.57
N LYS A 141 -7.34 8.76 -7.00
CA LYS A 141 -7.07 10.15 -7.43
C LYS A 141 -5.61 10.53 -7.36
N ALA A 142 -4.89 10.11 -6.32
CA ALA A 142 -3.46 10.35 -6.19
C ALA A 142 -2.67 9.71 -7.34
N ILE A 143 -2.95 8.44 -7.67
CA ILE A 143 -2.31 7.72 -8.77
C ILE A 143 -2.61 8.40 -10.11
N ILE A 144 -3.88 8.69 -10.40
CA ILE A 144 -4.31 9.36 -11.64
C ILE A 144 -3.63 10.73 -11.77
N ARG A 145 -3.50 11.49 -10.67
CA ARG A 145 -2.82 12.79 -10.66
C ARG A 145 -1.34 12.67 -11.03
N LEU A 146 -0.64 11.66 -10.53
CA LEU A 146 0.76 11.40 -10.86
C LEU A 146 0.92 10.98 -12.33
N VAL A 147 0.07 10.07 -12.81
CA VAL A 147 0.06 9.62 -14.21
C VAL A 147 -0.19 10.80 -15.15
N ARG A 148 -1.20 11.64 -14.86
CA ARG A 148 -1.51 12.84 -15.65
C ARG A 148 -0.33 13.81 -15.70
N ALA A 149 0.39 13.99 -14.60
CA ALA A 149 1.56 14.85 -14.56
C ALA A 149 2.72 14.28 -15.38
N ARG A 150 2.94 12.96 -15.33
CA ARG A 150 3.95 12.28 -16.16
C ARG A 150 3.67 12.45 -17.65
N LEU A 151 2.43 12.21 -18.08
CA LEU A 151 2.02 12.37 -19.48
C LEU A 151 2.19 13.82 -19.95
N ARG A 152 1.79 14.81 -19.14
CA ARG A 152 2.02 16.23 -19.45
C ARG A 152 3.50 16.58 -19.60
N ALA A 153 4.36 16.01 -18.76
CA ALA A 153 5.80 16.23 -18.86
C ALA A 153 6.37 15.65 -20.17
N ILE A 154 5.94 14.45 -20.57
CA ILE A 154 6.32 13.83 -21.84
C ILE A 154 5.88 14.70 -23.02
N THR A 155 4.63 15.19 -23.02
CA THR A 155 4.13 16.09 -24.07
C THR A 155 4.94 17.40 -24.11
N ALA A 156 5.28 17.96 -22.95
CA ALA A 156 6.07 19.19 -22.88
C ALA A 156 7.51 19.00 -23.39
N ASP A 157 8.16 17.89 -23.05
CA ASP A 157 9.52 17.55 -23.49
C ASP A 157 9.58 17.22 -25.00
N GLY A 158 8.50 16.66 -25.56
CA GLY A 158 8.36 16.39 -26.99
C GLY A 158 8.15 17.64 -27.86
N ILE A 159 7.74 18.76 -27.27
CA ILE A 159 7.57 20.05 -27.96
C ILE A 159 8.93 20.76 -27.94
N SER A 160 9.76 20.51 -28.95
CA SER A 160 11.07 21.18 -29.17
C SER A 160 10.94 22.63 -29.69
N SER A 161 9.93 23.35 -29.21
CA SER A 161 9.37 24.62 -29.71
C SER A 161 8.30 24.41 -30.78
N ASP A 162 7.05 24.66 -30.38
CA ASP A 162 6.03 25.15 -31.30
C ASP A 162 5.36 26.34 -30.59
N THR A 163 5.40 27.51 -31.22
CA THR A 163 4.75 28.71 -30.68
C THR A 163 3.26 28.58 -30.97
N ILE A 164 2.54 27.82 -30.14
CA ILE A 164 1.09 27.71 -30.24
C ILE A 164 0.47 28.97 -29.66
N MET A 165 0.18 29.95 -30.53
CA MET A 165 -0.78 31.04 -30.33
C MET A 165 -0.70 31.84 -29.02
N GLY A 166 0.50 32.18 -28.52
CA GLY A 166 0.64 33.23 -27.49
C GLY A 166 0.12 32.89 -26.09
N ASP A 167 -0.39 31.68 -25.86
CA ASP A 167 -0.78 31.21 -24.54
C ASP A 167 0.38 30.48 -23.87
N SER A 168 0.85 31.06 -22.77
CA SER A 168 1.90 30.47 -21.94
C SER A 168 1.27 29.34 -21.12
N ILE A 169 1.47 28.08 -21.54
CA ILE A 169 1.09 26.94 -20.71
C ILE A 169 2.04 26.91 -19.50
N SER A 170 1.56 27.42 -18.36
CA SER A 170 2.27 27.30 -17.09
C SER A 170 2.01 25.90 -16.54
N TYR A 171 2.99 25.02 -16.73
CA TYR A 171 2.97 23.70 -16.09
C TYR A 171 3.11 23.86 -14.58
N GLU A 172 2.32 23.10 -13.82
CA GLU A 172 2.45 23.05 -12.38
C GLU A 172 3.77 22.35 -12.01
N PRO A 173 4.62 22.93 -11.15
CA PRO A 173 5.85 22.28 -10.70
C PRO A 173 5.60 20.88 -10.12
N GLU A 174 6.47 19.93 -10.43
CA GLU A 174 6.35 18.53 -9.99
C GLU A 174 6.12 18.42 -8.47
N GLU A 175 6.85 19.20 -7.67
CA GLU A 175 6.70 19.21 -6.21
C GLU A 175 5.28 19.56 -5.74
N LYS A 176 4.59 20.47 -6.44
CA LYS A 176 3.20 20.84 -6.11
C LYS A 176 2.24 19.70 -6.45
N VAL A 177 2.44 19.04 -7.59
CA VAL A 177 1.66 17.86 -7.99
C VAL A 177 1.83 16.75 -6.98
N VAL A 178 3.07 16.41 -6.62
CA VAL A 178 3.40 15.35 -5.66
C VAL A 178 2.77 15.63 -4.31
N ARG A 179 2.89 16.86 -3.78
CA ARG A 179 2.28 17.27 -2.51
C ARG A 179 0.75 17.12 -2.54
N ARG A 180 0.14 17.52 -3.65
CA ARG A 180 -1.30 17.41 -3.88
C ARG A 180 -1.76 15.96 -3.98
N ALA A 181 -1.02 15.11 -4.69
CA ALA A 181 -1.31 13.67 -4.78
C ALA A 181 -1.20 13.01 -3.40
N ARG A 182 -0.14 13.33 -2.63
CA ARG A 182 -0.01 12.87 -1.25
C ARG A 182 -1.17 13.35 -0.36
N GLY A 183 -1.61 14.59 -0.55
CA GLY A 183 -2.80 15.13 0.14
C GLY A 183 -4.10 14.40 -0.20
N ASP A 184 -4.27 13.91 -1.42
CA ASP A 184 -5.45 13.11 -1.80
C ASP A 184 -5.44 11.71 -1.13
N ALA A 185 -4.25 11.16 -0.89
CA ALA A 185 -4.05 9.85 -0.26
C ALA A 185 -3.91 9.90 1.27
N THR A 186 -3.90 11.08 1.88
CA THR A 186 -3.75 11.24 3.33
C THR A 186 -4.91 10.58 4.08
N GLY A 187 -4.62 9.90 5.19
CA GLY A 187 -5.61 9.19 6.01
C GLY A 187 -5.79 7.71 5.66
N TYR A 188 -5.06 7.21 4.66
CA TYR A 188 -5.02 5.79 4.28
C TYR A 188 -3.67 5.14 4.60
N GLU A 189 -2.88 5.75 5.49
CA GLU A 189 -1.60 5.20 5.93
C GLU A 189 -1.78 3.91 6.74
N ALA A 190 -0.73 3.09 6.78
CA ALA A 190 -0.75 1.84 7.51
C ALA A 190 -1.07 2.09 8.98
N PRO A 191 -2.04 1.37 9.56
CA PRO A 191 -2.36 1.53 10.96
C PRO A 191 -1.14 1.17 11.81
N SER A 192 -0.87 1.98 12.82
CA SER A 192 0.30 1.82 13.69
C SER A 192 -0.08 1.18 15.01
N TYR A 193 0.44 -0.03 15.28
CA TYR A 193 0.29 -0.70 16.57
C TYR A 193 0.79 0.18 17.72
N TYR A 194 1.96 0.80 17.56
CA TYR A 194 2.61 1.58 18.62
C TYR A 194 2.03 2.98 18.86
N GLY A 195 0.92 3.35 18.20
CA GLY A 195 0.33 4.67 18.35
C GLY A 195 1.33 5.78 17.98
N GLY A 196 1.80 5.77 16.74
CA GLY A 196 2.62 6.84 16.18
C GLY A 196 1.82 7.60 15.13
N ALA A 197 1.77 8.93 15.22
CA ALA A 197 1.15 9.78 14.22
C ALA A 197 1.63 9.39 12.82
N ALA A 198 0.69 8.99 11.95
CA ALA A 198 0.90 9.04 10.51
C ALA A 198 1.43 10.46 10.21
N SER A 199 2.69 10.54 9.81
CA SER A 199 3.35 11.84 9.68
C SER A 199 2.74 12.57 8.48
N VAL A 200 1.96 13.59 8.81
CA VAL A 200 1.36 14.59 7.90
C VAL A 200 2.39 15.11 6.90
#